data_AF-A0A358HTP1-F1
#
_entry.id   AF-A0A358HTP1-F1
#
_cell.length_a   1.000
_cell.length_b   1.000
_cell.length_c   1.000
_cell.angle_alpha   90.00
_cell.angle_beta   90.00
_cell.angle_gamma   90.00
#
_symmetry.space_group_name_H-M   'P 1'
#
loop_
_entity.id
_entity.type
_entity.pdbx_description
1 polymer ?
#
loop_
_entity_poly.entity_id
_entity_poly.type
_entity_poly.pdbx_seq_one_letter_code
_entity_poly.pdbx_strand_id
1 'polypeptide(L)'
;VKPGLILTFRDEATLEIGENGLKPDLDNDVIKVAVVERHGINGNIGRSFVRGFGLKRGAIASSVGHDSHNITVVGANDADMAAAVNRLIEMGGGFAVADNGKVTAELPLPVAGLMSLEPFETVEKDLITLRAAAKDLGCVLPEPFLQVAFLALPVIPHLKMTDRGLFDVDKFDFV
;
A
#
# COMPACT_ATOMS: atom_id res chain seq x y z
N VAL A 1 -5.94 -8.56 6.12
CA VAL A 1 -4.93 -8.28 7.16
C VAL A 1 -5.61 -8.29 8.51
N LYS A 2 -4.89 -8.65 9.58
CA LYS A 2 -5.39 -8.55 10.96
C LYS A 2 -4.48 -7.62 11.74
N PRO A 3 -5.03 -6.65 12.52
CA PRO A 3 -4.22 -5.76 13.33
C PRO A 3 -3.24 -6.54 14.23
N GLY A 4 -1.99 -6.08 14.29
CA GLY A 4 -0.94 -6.70 15.10
C GLY A 4 -0.28 -7.96 14.50
N LEU A 5 -0.71 -8.41 13.31
CA LEU A 5 -0.09 -9.53 12.60
C LEU A 5 0.46 -9.09 11.25
N ILE A 6 1.67 -9.55 10.90
CA ILE A 6 2.24 -9.39 9.55
C ILE A 6 1.68 -10.41 8.53
N LEU A 7 0.74 -11.25 8.98
CA LEU A 7 0.10 -12.29 8.19
C LEU A 7 -1.10 -11.76 7.41
N THR A 8 -1.30 -12.36 6.25
CA THR A 8 -2.44 -12.13 5.36
C THR A 8 -3.16 -13.45 5.15
N PHE A 9 -4.48 -13.42 5.32
CA PHE A 9 -5.35 -14.59 5.22
C PHE A 9 -6.10 -14.58 3.90
N ARG A 10 -6.49 -15.77 3.44
CA ARG A 10 -7.42 -15.92 2.32
C ARG A 10 -8.80 -15.44 2.73
N ASP A 11 -9.40 -14.67 1.83
CA ASP A 11 -10.72 -14.08 1.96
C ASP A 11 -11.31 -13.88 0.57
N GLU A 12 -12.63 -13.82 0.48
CA GLU A 12 -13.37 -13.69 -0.77
C GLU A 12 -14.46 -12.62 -0.62
N ALA A 13 -14.76 -11.92 -1.71
CA ALA A 13 -15.79 -10.90 -1.76
C ALA A 13 -16.43 -10.86 -3.16
N THR A 14 -17.73 -10.60 -3.20
CA THR A 14 -18.42 -10.24 -4.45
C THR A 14 -18.44 -8.73 -4.56
N LEU A 15 -17.86 -8.18 -5.62
CA LEU A 15 -17.70 -6.75 -5.80
C LEU A 15 -18.51 -6.26 -7.01
N GLU A 16 -19.02 -5.04 -6.91
CA GLU A 16 -19.70 -4.37 -8.01
C GLU A 16 -18.70 -4.09 -9.14
N ILE A 17 -19.13 -4.32 -10.39
CA ILE A 17 -18.37 -3.90 -11.58
C ILE A 17 -18.72 -2.45 -11.89
N GLY A 18 -17.71 -1.59 -11.88
CA GLY A 18 -17.78 -0.21 -12.38
C GLY A 18 -17.17 -0.08 -13.78
N GLU A 19 -17.10 1.16 -14.26
CA GLU A 19 -16.55 1.51 -15.57
C GLU A 19 -15.08 1.05 -15.75
N ASN A 20 -14.28 1.16 -14.69
CA ASN A 20 -12.86 0.80 -14.68
C ASN A 20 -12.57 -0.55 -14.02
N GLY A 21 -13.56 -1.47 -14.02
CA GLY A 21 -13.47 -2.77 -13.38
C GLY A 21 -14.08 -2.80 -11.98
N LEU A 22 -13.63 -3.75 -11.14
CA LEU A 22 -14.22 -3.96 -9.82
C LEU A 22 -14.04 -2.73 -8.91
N LYS A 23 -15.13 -2.32 -8.28
CA LYS A 23 -15.16 -1.28 -7.25
C LYS A 23 -14.79 -1.85 -5.89
N PRO A 24 -14.12 -1.08 -5.02
CA PRO A 24 -13.96 -1.48 -3.63
C PRO A 24 -15.32 -1.45 -2.92
N ASP A 25 -15.47 -2.29 -1.91
CA ASP A 25 -16.60 -2.28 -0.99
C ASP A 25 -16.12 -1.68 0.33
N LEU A 26 -16.28 -0.37 0.47
CA LEU A 26 -15.78 0.37 1.63
C LEU A 26 -16.56 0.06 2.90
N ASP A 27 -17.81 -0.39 2.79
CA ASP A 27 -18.64 -0.75 3.94
C ASP A 27 -18.16 -2.06 4.56
N ASN A 28 -17.75 -3.01 3.73
CA ASN A 28 -17.13 -4.29 4.16
C ASN A 28 -15.58 -4.24 4.20
N ASP A 29 -15.00 -3.05 4.11
CA ASP A 29 -13.55 -2.80 4.15
C ASP A 29 -12.77 -3.64 3.13
N VAL A 30 -13.32 -3.86 1.94
CA VAL A 30 -12.62 -4.51 0.82
C VAL A 30 -12.09 -3.43 -0.10
N ILE A 31 -10.83 -3.03 0.12
CA ILE A 31 -10.22 -1.89 -0.56
C ILE A 31 -9.18 -2.32 -1.59
N LYS A 32 -8.86 -1.45 -2.55
CA LYS A 32 -7.92 -1.77 -3.63
C LYS A 32 -6.49 -1.82 -3.11
N VAL A 33 -5.69 -2.73 -3.67
CA VAL A 33 -4.23 -2.78 -3.49
C VAL A 33 -3.55 -2.96 -4.83
N ALA A 34 -2.42 -2.27 -5.03
CA ALA A 34 -1.55 -2.51 -6.17
C ALA A 34 -0.08 -2.56 -5.75
N VAL A 35 0.71 -3.38 -6.45
CA VAL A 35 2.17 -3.38 -6.39
C VAL A 35 2.69 -3.02 -7.78
N VAL A 36 3.42 -1.92 -7.87
CA VAL A 36 3.95 -1.33 -9.10
C VAL A 36 5.46 -1.59 -9.14
N GLU A 37 5.91 -2.30 -10.18
CA GLU A 37 7.34 -2.50 -10.40
C GLU A 37 8.03 -1.16 -10.65
N ARG A 38 9.16 -0.93 -9.96
CA ARG A 38 9.84 0.38 -9.99
C ARG A 38 11.32 0.33 -10.32
N HIS A 39 11.88 -0.85 -10.59
CA HIS A 39 13.29 -1.05 -10.89
C HIS A 39 13.58 -1.06 -12.40
N GLY A 40 12.55 -0.91 -13.24
CA GLY A 40 12.67 -0.79 -14.69
C GLY A 40 12.94 -2.13 -15.38
N ILE A 41 12.64 -3.25 -14.73
CA ILE A 41 12.91 -4.59 -15.26
C ILE A 41 11.77 -5.08 -16.13
N ASN A 42 10.52 -4.90 -15.69
CA ASN A 42 9.36 -5.52 -16.35
C ASN A 42 8.14 -4.58 -16.48
N GLY A 43 8.05 -3.50 -15.69
CA GLY A 43 6.92 -2.55 -15.74
C GLY A 43 5.58 -3.13 -15.31
N ASN A 44 5.57 -4.27 -14.60
CA ASN A 44 4.35 -4.92 -14.16
C ASN A 44 3.60 -4.11 -13.09
N ILE A 45 2.28 -4.29 -13.06
CA ILE A 45 1.41 -3.76 -11.99
C ILE A 45 0.46 -4.87 -11.54
N GLY A 46 0.72 -5.44 -10.37
CA GLY A 46 -0.15 -6.43 -9.74
C GLY A 46 -1.28 -5.70 -9.03
N ARG A 47 -2.52 -6.16 -9.21
CA ARG A 47 -3.72 -5.52 -8.66
C ARG A 47 -4.59 -6.56 -7.97
N SER A 48 -5.16 -6.20 -6.82
CA SER A 48 -6.11 -7.04 -6.10
C SER A 48 -6.88 -6.19 -5.08
N PHE A 49 -7.49 -6.85 -4.11
CA PHE A 49 -8.18 -6.24 -2.98
C PHE A 49 -7.60 -6.76 -1.66
N VAL A 50 -7.73 -5.95 -0.62
CA VAL A 50 -7.31 -6.29 0.74
C VAL A 50 -8.40 -5.87 1.72
N ARG A 51 -8.65 -6.70 2.74
CA ARG A 51 -9.53 -6.40 3.86
C ARG A 51 -8.77 -6.11 5.14
N GLY A 52 -9.21 -5.16 5.96
CA GLY A 52 -8.71 -4.91 7.32
C GLY A 52 -7.94 -3.61 7.52
N PHE A 53 -7.91 -2.72 6.52
CA PHE A 53 -7.22 -1.42 6.62
C PHE A 53 -8.14 -0.31 7.17
N GLY A 54 -9.44 -0.40 6.91
CA GLY A 54 -10.47 0.54 7.37
C GLY A 54 -10.61 1.82 6.55
N LEU A 55 -9.84 2.01 5.47
CA LEU A 55 -9.87 3.24 4.69
C LEU A 55 -11.27 3.50 4.12
N LYS A 56 -11.79 4.72 4.34
CA LYS A 56 -13.10 5.18 3.83
C LYS A 56 -12.98 6.12 2.65
N ARG A 57 -11.79 6.68 2.42
CA ARG A 57 -11.41 7.52 1.28
C ARG A 57 -9.88 7.52 1.13
N GLY A 58 -9.37 8.19 0.11
CA GLY A 58 -7.94 8.38 -0.04
C GLY A 58 -7.14 7.11 -0.33
N ALA A 59 -5.82 7.24 -0.23
CA ALA A 59 -4.86 6.15 -0.40
C ALA A 59 -3.61 6.38 0.44
N ILE A 60 -2.91 5.29 0.73
CA ILE A 60 -1.57 5.28 1.32
C ILE A 60 -0.63 4.47 0.43
N ALA A 61 0.60 4.95 0.25
CA ALA A 61 1.61 4.29 -0.57
C ALA A 61 2.96 4.21 0.13
N SER A 62 3.74 3.18 -0.23
CA SER A 62 5.07 2.90 0.29
C SER A 62 5.99 2.38 -0.81
N SER A 63 7.23 2.86 -0.89
CA SER A 63 8.31 2.17 -1.64
C SER A 63 9.06 1.13 -0.81
N VAL A 64 8.79 1.07 0.49
CA VAL A 64 9.23 -0.01 1.37
C VAL A 64 8.20 -1.14 1.28
N GLY A 65 8.47 -2.12 0.42
CA GLY A 65 7.68 -3.36 0.27
C GLY A 65 8.58 -4.58 0.38
N HIS A 66 8.66 -5.20 1.57
CA HIS A 66 9.57 -6.31 1.82
C HIS A 66 9.31 -7.46 0.84
N ASP A 67 10.28 -8.06 0.14
CA ASP A 67 11.70 -7.68 0.04
C ASP A 67 12.09 -7.21 -1.37
N SER A 68 11.17 -7.26 -2.34
CA SER A 68 11.42 -6.73 -3.69
C SER A 68 11.46 -5.20 -3.72
N HIS A 69 10.90 -4.57 -2.68
CA HIS A 69 10.78 -3.13 -2.51
C HIS A 69 10.20 -2.44 -3.74
N ASN A 70 9.17 -3.03 -4.33
CA ASN A 70 8.32 -2.36 -5.32
C ASN A 70 7.37 -1.37 -4.63
N ILE A 71 6.80 -0.42 -5.38
CA ILE A 71 5.84 0.51 -4.79
C ILE A 71 4.56 -0.25 -4.48
N THR A 72 4.12 -0.24 -3.22
CA THR A 72 2.84 -0.82 -2.80
C THR A 72 1.90 0.29 -2.39
N VAL A 73 0.69 0.30 -2.94
CA VAL A 73 -0.35 1.29 -2.66
C VAL A 73 -1.66 0.61 -2.30
N VAL A 74 -2.35 1.17 -1.31
CA VAL A 74 -3.65 0.71 -0.84
C VAL A 74 -4.59 1.92 -0.81
N GLY A 75 -5.78 1.82 -1.37
CA GLY A 75 -6.69 2.98 -1.45
C GLY A 75 -8.13 2.67 -1.78
N ALA A 76 -8.98 3.67 -1.53
CA ALA A 76 -10.42 3.62 -1.74
C ALA A 76 -10.82 3.97 -3.18
N ASN A 77 -9.94 4.57 -3.98
CA ASN A 77 -10.18 4.88 -5.38
C ASN A 77 -8.86 5.00 -6.16
N ASP A 78 -8.93 4.85 -7.48
CA ASP A 78 -7.74 4.82 -8.34
C ASP A 78 -7.02 6.19 -8.43
N ALA A 79 -7.77 7.30 -8.32
CA ALA A 79 -7.20 8.64 -8.45
C ALA A 79 -6.27 8.99 -7.29
N ASP A 80 -6.69 8.71 -6.05
CA ASP A 80 -5.86 8.92 -4.86
C ASP A 80 -4.68 7.94 -4.82
N MET A 81 -4.89 6.70 -5.26
CA MET A 81 -3.80 5.73 -5.39
C MET A 81 -2.74 6.24 -6.37
N ALA A 82 -3.16 6.76 -7.54
CA ALA A 82 -2.25 7.32 -8.52
C ALA A 82 -1.52 8.57 -7.98
N ALA A 83 -2.22 9.46 -7.27
CA ALA A 83 -1.62 10.64 -6.66
C ALA A 83 -0.52 10.27 -5.64
N ALA A 84 -0.80 9.30 -4.76
CA ALA A 84 0.18 8.82 -3.79
C ALA A 84 1.39 8.17 -4.47
N VAL A 85 1.18 7.31 -5.48
CA VAL A 85 2.27 6.65 -6.22
C VAL A 85 3.12 7.67 -6.97
N ASN A 86 2.52 8.61 -7.68
CA ASN A 86 3.24 9.64 -8.41
C ASN A 86 4.10 10.48 -7.48
N ARG A 87 3.60 10.77 -6.27
CA ARG A 87 4.39 11.47 -5.28
C ARG A 87 5.63 10.70 -4.84
N LEU A 88 5.50 9.38 -4.63
CA LEU A 88 6.67 8.53 -4.33
C LEU A 88 7.71 8.61 -5.45
N ILE A 89 7.27 8.63 -6.72
CA ILE A 89 8.17 8.75 -7.87
C ILE A 89 8.91 10.09 -7.84
N GLU A 90 8.19 11.20 -7.64
CA GLU A 90 8.77 12.54 -7.60
C GLU A 90 9.82 12.71 -6.50
N MET A 91 9.58 12.14 -5.32
CA MET A 91 10.46 12.31 -4.16
C MET A 91 11.59 11.26 -4.07
N GLY A 92 11.70 10.35 -5.04
CA GLY A 92 12.73 9.29 -5.03
C GLY A 92 12.42 8.13 -4.09
N GLY A 93 11.15 7.94 -3.74
CA GLY A 93 10.63 6.92 -2.83
C GLY A 93 10.37 7.44 -1.42
N GLY A 94 9.68 6.63 -0.63
CA GLY A 94 9.28 6.90 0.75
C GLY A 94 7.85 6.47 1.02
N PHE A 95 7.13 7.30 1.76
CA PHE A 95 5.73 7.07 2.07
C PHE A 95 4.88 8.29 1.70
N ALA A 96 3.65 8.07 1.26
CA ALA A 96 2.71 9.14 0.93
C ALA A 96 1.28 8.77 1.34
N VAL A 97 0.51 9.79 1.72
CA VAL A 97 -0.93 9.73 1.93
C VAL A 97 -1.57 10.72 0.97
N ALA A 98 -2.61 10.29 0.25
CA ALA A 98 -3.37 11.14 -0.66
C ALA A 98 -4.87 11.09 -0.36
N ASP A 99 -5.55 12.21 -0.56
CA ASP A 99 -7.00 12.37 -0.43
C ASP A 99 -7.50 13.42 -1.43
N ASN A 100 -8.60 13.13 -2.12
CA ASN A 100 -9.20 14.01 -3.14
C ASN A 100 -8.19 14.53 -4.18
N GLY A 101 -7.32 13.65 -4.67
CA GLY A 101 -6.30 13.91 -5.68
C GLY A 101 -5.09 14.69 -5.18
N LYS A 102 -4.94 14.90 -3.87
CA LYS A 102 -3.85 15.69 -3.29
C LYS A 102 -3.09 14.89 -2.24
N VAL A 103 -1.78 15.08 -2.20
CA VAL A 103 -0.93 14.53 -1.13
C VAL A 103 -1.19 15.34 0.14
N THR A 104 -1.59 14.66 1.22
CA THR A 104 -1.90 15.27 2.53
C THR A 104 -0.77 15.09 3.54
N ALA A 105 0.06 14.06 3.38
CA ALA A 105 1.29 13.85 4.13
C ALA A 105 2.26 12.99 3.33
N GLU A 106 3.55 13.14 3.62
CA GLU A 106 4.62 12.41 2.96
C GLU A 106 5.84 12.28 3.86
N LEU A 107 6.69 11.31 3.57
CA LEU A 107 7.99 11.11 4.21
C LEU A 107 8.96 10.64 3.11
N PRO A 108 9.82 11.54 2.59
CA PRO A 108 10.79 11.20 1.57
C PRO A 108 11.87 10.25 2.09
N LEU A 109 12.17 9.19 1.33
CA LEU A 109 13.27 8.25 1.57
C LEU A 109 14.17 8.17 0.33
N PRO A 110 14.86 9.26 -0.06
CA PRO A 110 15.52 9.38 -1.36
C PRO A 110 16.64 8.36 -1.59
N VAL A 111 17.18 7.75 -0.52
CA VAL A 111 18.20 6.70 -0.66
C VAL A 111 17.50 5.37 -0.90
N ALA A 112 17.50 4.95 -2.16
CA ALA A 112 16.88 3.71 -2.67
C ALA A 112 15.36 3.60 -2.43
N GLY A 113 14.67 4.67 -2.01
CA GLY A 113 13.29 4.60 -1.53
C GLY A 113 13.15 3.89 -0.18
N LEU A 114 14.23 3.80 0.61
CA LEU A 114 14.29 3.04 1.86
C LEU A 114 14.83 3.84 3.05
N MET A 115 15.71 4.82 2.82
CA MET A 115 16.33 5.61 3.89
C MET A 115 16.26 7.11 3.61
N SER A 116 16.14 7.88 4.69
CA SER A 116 16.24 9.33 4.66
C SER A 116 17.69 9.79 4.87
N LEU A 117 18.00 10.99 4.39
CA LEU A 117 19.23 11.71 4.71
C LEU A 117 19.07 12.62 5.93
N GLU A 118 17.83 12.81 6.39
CA GLU A 118 17.50 13.66 7.53
C GLU A 118 17.83 12.98 8.87
N PRO A 119 18.06 13.78 9.93
CA PRO A 119 18.20 13.25 11.29
C PRO A 119 16.96 12.48 11.76
N PHE A 120 17.18 11.58 12.72
CA PHE A 120 16.12 10.74 13.31
C PHE A 120 14.92 11.55 13.80
N GLU A 121 15.16 12.68 14.46
CA GLU A 121 14.11 13.52 15.05
C GLU A 121 13.18 14.12 13.99
N THR A 122 13.73 14.48 12.82
CA THR A 122 12.94 14.96 11.68
C THR A 122 12.08 13.82 11.13
N VAL A 123 12.70 12.66 10.88
CA VAL A 123 12.02 11.48 10.33
C VAL A 123 10.92 10.99 11.28
N GLU A 124 11.16 11.00 12.60
CA GLU A 124 10.17 10.63 13.61
C GLU A 124 8.95 11.55 13.56
N LYS A 125 9.16 12.87 13.51
CA LYS A 125 8.08 13.86 13.44
C LYS A 125 7.25 13.69 12.16
N ASP A 126 7.90 13.48 11.03
CA ASP A 126 7.23 13.28 9.75
C ASP A 126 6.43 11.98 9.75
N LEU A 127 6.98 10.91 10.36
CA LEU A 127 6.30 9.62 10.49
C LEU A 127 5.04 9.72 11.37
N ILE A 128 5.09 10.50 12.46
CA ILE A 128 3.91 10.78 13.30
C ILE A 128 2.82 11.49 12.48
N THR A 129 3.20 12.51 11.71
CA THR A 129 2.29 13.27 10.85
C THR A 129 1.66 12.38 9.77
N LEU A 130 2.48 11.54 9.14
CA LEU A 130 2.07 10.58 8.13
C LEU A 130 1.06 9.55 8.67
N ARG A 131 1.31 8.99 9.86
CA ARG A 131 0.36 8.07 10.53
C ARG A 131 -0.94 8.77 10.90
N ALA A 132 -0.88 10.02 11.35
CA ALA A 132 -2.08 10.81 11.65
C ALA A 132 -2.93 11.05 10.39
N ALA A 133 -2.30 11.37 9.26
CA ALA A 133 -2.99 11.52 7.97
C ALA A 133 -3.64 10.21 7.50
N ALA A 134 -2.94 9.07 7.61
CA ALA A 134 -3.55 7.77 7.29
C ALA A 134 -4.76 7.45 8.17
N LYS A 135 -4.70 7.76 9.47
CA LYS A 135 -5.82 7.61 10.40
C LYS A 135 -7.00 8.50 10.03
N ASP A 136 -6.74 9.73 9.58
CA ASP A 136 -7.78 10.67 9.13
C ASP A 136 -8.58 10.13 7.93
N LEU A 137 -7.97 9.31 7.07
CA LEU A 137 -8.66 8.58 5.99
C LEU A 137 -9.58 7.44 6.47
N GLY A 138 -9.57 7.14 7.78
CA GLY A 138 -10.30 6.04 8.40
C GLY A 138 -9.43 4.81 8.69
N CYS A 139 -8.11 4.86 8.48
CA CYS A 139 -7.27 3.70 8.74
C CYS A 139 -7.33 3.27 10.21
N VAL A 140 -7.64 2.00 10.45
CA VAL A 140 -7.77 1.42 11.80
C VAL A 140 -6.49 0.74 12.28
N LEU A 141 -5.51 0.58 11.41
CA LEU A 141 -4.25 -0.07 11.74
C LEU A 141 -3.36 0.88 12.55
N PRO A 142 -2.73 0.40 13.64
CA PRO A 142 -1.79 1.22 14.40
C PRO A 142 -0.53 1.55 13.57
N GLU A 143 -0.11 0.61 12.71
CA GLU A 143 1.10 0.70 11.91
C GLU A 143 0.78 0.44 10.41
N PRO A 144 0.13 1.39 9.73
CA PRO A 144 -0.39 1.18 8.37
C PRO A 144 0.71 0.91 7.35
N PHE A 145 1.82 1.65 7.40
CA PHE A 145 2.92 1.50 6.44
C PHE A 145 3.73 0.22 6.67
N LEU A 146 3.84 -0.24 7.91
CA LEU A 146 4.41 -1.56 8.20
C LEU A 146 3.53 -2.64 7.57
N GLN A 147 2.20 -2.53 7.70
CA GLN A 147 1.28 -3.48 7.09
C GLN A 147 1.41 -3.50 5.57
N VAL A 148 1.47 -2.32 4.93
CA VAL A 148 1.72 -2.20 3.48
C VAL A 148 3.02 -2.90 3.09
N ALA A 149 4.09 -2.70 3.87
CA ALA A 149 5.38 -3.32 3.58
C ALA A 149 5.33 -4.86 3.57
N PHE A 150 4.56 -5.47 4.47
CA PHE A 150 4.40 -6.93 4.56
C PHE A 150 3.32 -7.52 3.65
N LEU A 151 2.48 -6.69 3.00
CA LEU A 151 1.62 -7.16 1.92
C LEU A 151 2.45 -7.71 0.76
N ALA A 152 3.64 -7.14 0.55
CA ALA A 152 4.50 -7.40 -0.59
C ALA A 152 5.51 -8.55 -0.40
N LEU A 153 5.46 -9.31 0.71
CA LEU A 153 6.48 -10.27 1.12
C LEU A 153 6.11 -11.74 0.79
N PRO A 154 6.39 -12.26 -0.43
CA PRO A 154 5.94 -13.57 -0.92
C PRO A 154 6.71 -14.77 -0.32
N VAL A 155 7.21 -14.64 0.90
CA VAL A 155 7.93 -15.70 1.63
C VAL A 155 7.36 -15.97 3.03
N ILE A 156 6.27 -15.27 3.40
CA ILE A 156 5.51 -15.55 4.63
C ILE A 156 4.05 -15.82 4.30
N PRO A 157 3.35 -16.70 5.04
CA PRO A 157 1.98 -17.09 4.71
C PRO A 157 0.95 -15.94 4.81
N HIS A 158 -0.23 -16.07 4.19
CA HIS A 158 -0.65 -17.10 3.23
C HIS A 158 -0.75 -16.53 1.80
N LEU A 159 -1.37 -15.35 1.66
CA LEU A 159 -1.54 -14.67 0.37
C LEU A 159 -0.79 -13.34 0.34
N LYS A 160 -0.01 -13.09 -0.70
CA LYS A 160 0.84 -11.91 -0.80
C LYS A 160 0.68 -11.22 -2.13
N MET A 161 0.80 -9.91 -2.13
CA MET A 161 0.80 -9.12 -3.35
C MET A 161 2.22 -9.04 -3.91
N THR A 162 2.33 -9.11 -5.22
CA THR A 162 3.58 -8.87 -5.96
C THR A 162 3.26 -8.00 -7.16
N ASP A 163 4.29 -7.49 -7.86
CA ASP A 163 4.09 -6.81 -9.14
C ASP A 163 3.45 -7.71 -10.20
N ARG A 164 3.53 -9.04 -10.03
CA ARG A 164 2.94 -10.04 -10.93
C ARG A 164 1.51 -10.43 -10.55
N GLY A 165 0.97 -9.91 -9.45
CA GLY A 165 -0.36 -10.24 -8.95
C GLY A 165 -0.33 -10.92 -7.58
N LEU A 166 -1.44 -11.57 -7.24
CA LEU A 166 -1.63 -12.26 -5.97
C LEU A 166 -0.91 -13.62 -6.00
N PHE A 167 -0.06 -13.86 -5.01
CA PHE A 167 0.73 -15.07 -4.86
C PHE A 167 0.29 -15.84 -3.61
N ASP A 168 0.02 -17.14 -3.78
CA ASP A 168 -0.29 -18.06 -2.71
C ASP A 168 0.99 -18.75 -2.25
N VAL A 169 1.47 -18.36 -1.08
CA VAL A 169 2.73 -18.88 -0.51
C VAL A 169 2.59 -20.34 -0.07
N ASP A 170 1.38 -20.76 0.32
CA ASP A 170 1.15 -22.16 0.74
C ASP A 170 1.17 -23.11 -0.45
N LYS A 171 0.59 -22.68 -1.59
CA LYS A 171 0.61 -23.44 -2.85
C LYS A 171 1.86 -23.21 -3.69
N PHE A 172 2.59 -22.15 -3.38
CA PHE A 172 3.75 -21.66 -4.13
C PHE A 172 3.43 -21.36 -5.60
N ASP A 173 2.29 -20.74 -5.86
CA ASP A 173 1.82 -20.38 -7.19
C ASP A 173 1.00 -19.07 -7.19
N PHE A 174 0.81 -18.48 -8.36
CA PHE A 174 -0.09 -17.35 -8.53
C PHE A 174 -1.56 -17.79 -8.47
N VAL A 175 -2.44 -16.88 -8.03
CA VAL A 175 -3.90 -17.09 -7.96
C VAL A 175 -4.57 -16.72 -9.28
#